data_AF-A0AAW6M7R1-F1
#
_entry.id   AF-A0AAW6M7R1-F1
#
_cell.length_a   1.000
_cell.length_b   1.000
_cell.length_c   1.000
_cell.angle_alpha   90.00
_cell.angle_beta   90.00
_cell.angle_gamma   90.00
#
_symmetry.space_group_name_H-M   'P 1'
#
loop_
_entity.id
_entity.type
_entity.pdbx_description
1 polymer ?
#
loop_
_entity_poly.entity_id
_entity_poly.type
_entity_poly.pdbx_seq_one_letter_code
_entity_poly.pdbx_strand_id
1 'polypeptide(L)'
;MMKQLIACCGLDCESCDARIATVRDDNELREKTAQLWSKLNNIPEITADTINCMGCRVDGVKTMYCSDMCAIRKCVNEKGFNTCGDCKELDNCQIVGPIFQHTPSAKENLL
;
A
#
# COMPACT_ATOMS: atom_id res chain seq x y z
N MET A 1 17.63 -6.69 -7.53
CA MET A 1 16.88 -5.53 -8.08
C MET A 1 15.47 -5.61 -7.53
N MET A 2 14.99 -4.57 -6.85
CA MET A 2 13.65 -4.55 -6.25
C MET A 2 12.59 -4.56 -7.35
N LYS A 3 11.55 -5.42 -7.22
CA LYS A 3 10.45 -5.43 -8.20
C LYS A 3 9.76 -4.07 -8.24
N GLN A 4 9.23 -3.70 -9.40
CA GLN A 4 8.52 -2.43 -9.60
C GLN A 4 7.29 -2.28 -8.69
N LEU A 5 6.64 -3.41 -8.34
CA LEU A 5 5.39 -3.43 -7.60
C LEU A 5 5.54 -3.61 -6.08
N ILE A 6 6.77 -3.60 -5.56
CA ILE A 6 6.97 -3.44 -4.11
C ILE A 6 6.55 -2.04 -3.69
N ALA A 7 5.70 -1.90 -2.67
CA ALA A 7 5.28 -0.62 -2.13
C ALA A 7 6.40 0.07 -1.33
N CYS A 8 6.22 1.35 -0.99
CA CYS A 8 7.15 2.08 -0.11
C CYS A 8 7.46 1.33 1.20
N CYS A 9 6.48 0.61 1.74
CA CYS A 9 6.58 -0.18 2.97
C CYS A 9 7.07 -1.63 2.75
N GLY A 10 7.35 -2.05 1.51
CA GLY A 10 7.77 -3.42 1.22
C GLY A 10 6.65 -4.41 0.91
N LEU A 11 5.38 -4.05 1.09
CA LEU A 11 4.25 -4.89 0.68
C LEU A 11 4.23 -5.08 -0.84
N ASP A 12 3.93 -6.29 -1.30
CA ASP A 12 3.85 -6.61 -2.72
C ASP A 12 2.49 -6.19 -3.30
N CYS A 13 2.47 -5.22 -4.21
CA CYS A 13 1.25 -4.81 -4.89
C CYS A 13 0.77 -5.85 -5.92
N GLU A 14 1.59 -6.84 -6.31
CA GLU A 14 1.16 -7.94 -7.18
C GLU A 14 0.05 -8.78 -6.55
N SER A 15 0.03 -8.89 -5.22
CA SER A 15 -0.98 -9.62 -4.45
C SER A 15 -2.05 -8.72 -3.81
N CYS A 16 -2.05 -7.41 -4.10
CA CYS A 16 -3.01 -6.49 -3.53
C CYS A 16 -4.35 -6.54 -4.28
N ASP A 17 -5.43 -6.94 -3.59
CA ASP A 17 -6.77 -7.07 -4.18
C ASP A 17 -7.24 -5.79 -4.87
N ALA A 18 -7.00 -4.60 -4.29
CA ALA A 18 -7.39 -3.34 -4.92
C ALA A 18 -6.72 -3.15 -6.29
N ARG A 19 -5.44 -3.53 -6.43
CA ARG A 19 -4.74 -3.46 -7.71
C ARG A 19 -5.18 -4.55 -8.67
N ILE A 20 -5.34 -5.78 -8.19
CA ILE A 20 -5.83 -6.91 -8.98
C ILE A 20 -7.19 -6.55 -9.57
N ALA A 21 -8.10 -6.02 -8.74
CA ALA A 21 -9.43 -5.60 -9.15
C ALA A 21 -9.38 -4.48 -10.19
N THR A 22 -8.48 -3.51 -10.03
CA THR A 22 -8.31 -2.41 -10.99
C THR A 22 -7.82 -2.91 -12.35
N VAL A 23 -6.78 -3.75 -12.37
CA VAL A 23 -6.15 -4.22 -13.61
C VAL A 23 -7.05 -5.21 -14.37
N ARG A 24 -7.84 -6.01 -13.64
CA ARG A 24 -8.76 -7.00 -14.23
C ARG A 24 -10.16 -6.44 -14.50
N ASP A 25 -10.41 -5.20 -14.09
CA ASP A 25 -11.73 -4.60 -14.04
C ASP A 25 -12.78 -5.47 -13.32
N ASP A 26 -12.39 -6.02 -12.16
CA ASP A 26 -13.17 -6.97 -11.39
C ASP A 26 -14.01 -6.27 -10.30
N ASN A 27 -15.28 -6.02 -10.62
CA ASN A 27 -16.22 -5.36 -9.69
C ASN A 27 -16.58 -6.21 -8.47
N GLU A 28 -16.56 -7.54 -8.58
CA GLU A 28 -16.85 -8.41 -7.43
C GLU A 28 -15.73 -8.33 -6.40
N LEU A 29 -14.48 -8.30 -6.87
CA LEU A 29 -13.33 -8.11 -5.99
C LEU A 29 -13.32 -6.71 -5.38
N ARG A 30 -13.69 -5.65 -6.13
CA ARG A 30 -13.84 -4.29 -5.57
C ARG A 30 -14.82 -4.25 -4.41
N GLU A 31 -15.99 -4.88 -4.56
CA GLU A 31 -17.02 -4.94 -3.51
C GLU A 31 -16.50 -5.67 -2.26
N LYS A 32 -15.88 -6.85 -2.42
CA LYS A 32 -15.31 -7.61 -1.30
C LYS A 32 -14.21 -6.84 -0.57
N THR A 33 -13.29 -6.21 -1.32
CA THR A 33 -12.23 -5.38 -0.76
C THR A 33 -12.81 -4.19 0.00
N ALA A 34 -13.78 -3.48 -0.59
CA ALA A 34 -14.41 -2.33 0.03
C ALA A 34 -15.09 -2.68 1.35
N GLN A 35 -15.91 -3.74 1.39
CA GLN A 35 -16.58 -4.21 2.59
C GLN A 35 -15.59 -4.57 3.71
N LEU A 36 -14.52 -5.30 3.38
CA LEU A 36 -13.48 -5.66 4.34
C LEU A 36 -12.78 -4.42 4.90
N TRP A 37 -12.33 -3.53 4.02
CA TRP A 37 -11.54 -2.37 4.41
C TRP A 37 -12.36 -1.33 5.14
N SER A 38 -13.62 -1.11 4.75
CA SER A 38 -14.56 -0.25 5.46
C SER A 38 -14.72 -0.72 6.91
N LYS A 39 -14.91 -2.03 7.14
CA LYS A 39 -15.04 -2.60 8.48
C LYS A 39 -13.75 -2.52 9.29
N LEU A 40 -12.60 -2.84 8.70
CA LEU A 40 -11.32 -2.81 9.40
C LEU A 40 -10.89 -1.40 9.82
N ASN A 41 -11.21 -0.39 9.01
CA ASN A 41 -10.83 0.99 9.28
C ASN A 41 -11.94 1.82 9.92
N ASN A 42 -13.16 1.27 10.02
CA ASN A 42 -14.36 1.97 10.48
C ASN A 42 -14.66 3.23 9.64
N ILE A 43 -14.57 3.09 8.31
CA ILE A 43 -14.79 4.17 7.31
C ILE A 43 -15.86 3.69 6.31
N PRO A 44 -17.14 4.09 6.47
CA PRO A 44 -18.22 3.65 5.58
C PRO A 44 -18.11 4.16 4.15
N GLU A 45 -17.30 5.21 3.90
CA GLU A 45 -17.10 5.81 2.59
C GLU A 45 -16.17 4.99 1.67
N ILE A 46 -15.56 3.91 2.18
CA ILE A 46 -14.83 2.95 1.35
C ILE A 46 -15.84 2.05 0.63
N THR A 47 -16.24 2.46 -0.58
CA THR A 47 -17.14 1.71 -1.48
C THR A 47 -16.38 1.08 -2.65
N ALA A 48 -17.00 0.16 -3.40
CA ALA A 48 -16.39 -0.49 -4.56
C ALA A 48 -15.81 0.53 -5.57
N ASP A 49 -16.52 1.63 -5.83
CA ASP A 49 -16.09 2.70 -6.74
C ASP A 49 -14.80 3.40 -6.28
N THR A 50 -14.48 3.35 -4.99
CA THR A 50 -13.25 3.92 -4.42
C THR A 50 -12.06 2.96 -4.45
N ILE A 51 -12.29 1.69 -4.80
CA ILE A 51 -11.25 0.66 -4.92
C ILE A 51 -10.63 0.71 -6.32
N ASN A 52 -9.77 1.71 -6.52
CA ASN A 52 -8.98 1.87 -7.74
C ASN A 52 -7.51 2.17 -7.40
N CYS A 53 -6.58 1.35 -7.87
CA CYS A 53 -5.15 1.47 -7.52
C CYS A 53 -4.24 0.79 -8.56
N MET A 54 -3.16 1.48 -8.96
CA MET A 54 -2.14 0.90 -9.87
C MET A 54 -0.90 0.35 -9.15
N GLY A 55 -0.82 0.52 -7.82
CA GLY A 55 0.33 0.14 -7.00
C GLY A 55 1.08 1.37 -6.48
N CYS A 56 1.63 1.29 -5.26
CA CYS A 56 2.05 2.43 -4.44
C CYS A 56 3.09 3.37 -5.10
N ARG A 57 4.08 2.79 -5.80
CA ARG A 57 5.17 3.52 -6.48
C ARG A 57 5.01 3.64 -7.99
N VAL A 58 3.95 3.07 -8.56
CA VAL A 58 3.67 3.15 -10.00
C VAL A 58 2.79 4.36 -10.25
N ASP A 59 2.89 4.98 -11.43
CA ASP A 59 2.00 6.06 -11.84
C ASP A 59 0.53 5.62 -11.91
N GLY A 60 -0.37 6.60 -11.94
CA GLY A 60 -1.82 6.39 -12.03
C GLY A 60 -2.53 6.38 -10.68
N VAL A 61 -3.80 6.00 -10.72
CA VAL A 61 -4.72 6.10 -9.58
C VAL A 61 -4.24 5.33 -8.34
N LYS A 62 -4.63 5.82 -7.18
CA LYS A 62 -4.42 5.22 -5.85
C LYS A 62 -5.74 5.27 -5.11
N THR A 63 -5.93 4.35 -4.18
CA THR A 63 -7.03 4.46 -3.23
C THR A 63 -6.86 5.75 -2.42
N MET A 64 -7.97 6.35 -1.97
CA MET A 64 -7.95 7.57 -1.13
C MET A 64 -6.97 7.45 0.04
N TYR A 65 -6.95 6.29 0.70
CA TYR A 65 -6.01 6.03 1.79
C TYR A 65 -4.55 6.16 1.35
N CYS A 66 -4.16 5.48 0.26
CA CYS A 66 -2.78 5.52 -0.24
C CYS A 66 -2.40 6.89 -0.81
N SER A 67 -3.36 7.64 -1.37
CA SER A 67 -3.13 9.00 -1.86
C SER A 67 -2.87 9.96 -0.70
N ASP A 68 -3.77 9.97 0.30
CA ASP A 68 -3.90 11.14 1.19
C ASP A 68 -3.65 10.83 2.67
N MET A 69 -3.67 9.57 3.08
CA MET A 69 -3.64 9.20 4.51
C MET A 69 -2.43 8.35 4.90
N CYS A 70 -1.85 7.59 3.96
CA CYS A 70 -0.74 6.69 4.24
C CYS A 70 0.51 7.46 4.71
N ALA A 71 0.77 7.45 6.02
CA ALA A 71 1.92 8.12 6.63
C ALA A 71 3.27 7.62 6.10
N ILE A 72 3.36 6.34 5.74
CA ILE A 72 4.57 5.75 5.16
C ILE A 72 4.89 6.39 3.80
N ARG A 73 3.89 6.48 2.92
CA ARG A 73 4.08 7.06 1.58
C ARG A 73 4.40 8.54 1.66
N LYS A 74 3.73 9.29 2.55
CA LYS A 74 4.06 10.70 2.81
C LYS A 74 5.51 10.88 3.24
N CYS A 75 5.95 10.12 4.26
CA CYS A 75 7.31 10.16 4.77
C CYS A 75 8.36 9.83 3.70
N VAL A 76 8.12 8.79 2.88
CA VAL A 76 9.02 8.42 1.77
C VAL A 76 9.11 9.53 0.72
N ASN A 77 7.97 10.14 0.34
CA ASN A 77 7.95 11.26 -0.60
C ASN A 77 8.65 12.51 -0.05
N GLU A 78 8.38 12.89 1.20
CA GLU A 78 8.99 14.05 1.87
C GLU A 78 10.51 13.92 2.00
N LYS A 79 11.00 12.69 2.25
CA LYS A 79 12.43 12.40 2.33
C LYS A 79 13.10 12.20 0.97
N GLY A 80 12.33 12.18 -0.12
CA GLY A 80 12.86 11.91 -1.47
C GLY A 80 13.37 10.47 -1.65
N PHE A 81 12.83 9.54 -0.87
CA PHE A 81 13.21 8.12 -0.93
C PHE A 81 12.37 7.39 -1.98
N ASN A 82 12.90 6.26 -2.48
CA ASN A 82 12.13 5.33 -3.29
C ASN A 82 11.28 4.43 -2.40
N THR A 83 11.85 3.94 -1.29
CA THR A 83 11.16 3.12 -0.31
C THR A 83 11.67 3.38 1.10
N CYS A 84 11.03 2.78 2.12
CA CYS A 84 11.58 2.77 3.46
C CYS A 84 12.97 2.11 3.54
N GLY A 85 13.34 1.26 2.57
CA GLY A 85 14.68 0.65 2.49
C GLY A 85 15.82 1.66 2.37
N ASP A 86 15.55 2.85 1.84
CA ASP A 86 16.54 3.93 1.73
C ASP A 86 16.80 4.64 3.09
N CYS A 87 15.97 4.37 4.10
CA CYS A 87 16.04 5.01 5.40
C CYS A 87 17.01 4.27 6.34
N LYS A 88 18.06 4.95 6.81
CA LYS A 88 19.03 4.40 7.78
C LYS A 88 18.42 4.01 9.13
N GLU A 89 17.24 4.54 9.44
CA GLU A 89 16.51 4.26 10.68
C GLU A 89 15.47 3.14 10.55
N LEU A 90 15.47 2.40 9.42
CA LEU A 90 14.46 1.38 9.10
C LEU A 90 14.14 0.44 10.25
N ASP A 91 15.18 -0.07 10.92
CA ASP A 91 15.04 -1.06 12.00
C ASP A 91 14.30 -0.54 13.23
N ASN A 92 14.32 0.78 13.46
CA ASN A 92 13.70 1.42 14.63
C ASN A 92 12.54 2.36 14.24
N CYS A 93 12.16 2.37 12.95
CA CYS A 93 11.17 3.31 12.42
C CYS A 93 9.76 2.98 12.91
N GLN A 94 9.19 3.87 13.72
CA GLN A 94 7.85 3.71 14.29
C GLN A 94 6.72 3.79 13.23
N ILE A 95 6.98 4.39 12.07
CA ILE A 95 5.99 4.57 11.01
C ILE A 95 5.76 3.27 10.22
N VAL A 96 6.83 2.57 9.82
CA VAL A 96 6.75 1.33 9.03
C VAL A 96 6.89 0.07 9.88
N GLY A 97 7.47 0.17 11.08
CA GLY A 97 7.68 -0.96 12.00
C GLY A 97 6.44 -1.83 12.23
N PRO A 98 5.23 -1.28 12.43
CA PRO A 98 4.02 -2.08 12.57
C PRO A 98 3.71 -2.98 11.36
N ILE A 99 4.08 -2.57 10.14
CA ILE A 99 3.90 -3.41 8.94
C ILE A 99 4.79 -4.65 9.04
N PHE A 100 6.04 -4.51 9.49
CA PHE A 100 6.98 -5.63 9.60
C PHE A 100 6.61 -6.61 10.72
N GLN A 101 5.94 -6.14 11.77
CA GLN A 101 5.42 -7.01 12.83
C GLN A 101 4.32 -7.96 12.31
N HIS A 102 3.45 -7.46 11.44
CA HIS A 102 2.33 -8.24 10.88
C HIS A 102 2.71 -8.97 9.59
N THR A 103 3.67 -8.44 8.83
CA THR A 103 4.12 -8.97 7.54
C THR A 103 5.65 -8.85 7.44
N PRO A 104 6.40 -9.78 8.06
CA PRO A 104 7.87 -9.75 8.05
C PRO A 104 8.49 -9.74 6.65
N SER A 105 7.89 -10.45 5.70
CA SER A 105 8.33 -10.49 4.30
C SER A 105 8.34 -9.11 3.62
N ALA A 106 7.56 -8.15 4.13
CA ALA A 106 7.62 -6.78 3.63
C ALA A 106 9.01 -6.16 3.87
N LYS A 107 9.64 -6.45 5.01
CA LYS A 107 11.00 -5.95 5.29
C LYS A 107 12.02 -6.59 4.35
N GLU A 108 11.89 -7.89 4.07
CA GLU A 108 12.77 -8.62 3.15
C GLU A 108 12.73 -8.04 1.74
N ASN A 109 11.55 -7.59 1.28
CA ASN A 109 11.39 -6.95 -0.02
C ASN A 109 12.06 -5.58 -0.16
N LEU A 110 12.49 -4.97 0.96
CA LEU A 110 13.17 -3.67 0.98
C LEU A 110 14.69 -3.78 0.95
N LEU A 111 15.25 -4.98 1.16
CA LEU A 111 16.69 -5.26 1.28
C LEU A 111 17.32 -5.72 -0.05
#